data_AF-A0A1C3IJC5-F1
#
_entry.id   AF-A0A1C3IJC5-F1
#
_cell.length_a   1.000
_cell.length_b   1.000
_cell.length_c   1.000
_cell.angle_alpha   90.00
_cell.angle_beta   90.00
_cell.angle_gamma   90.00
#
_symmetry.space_group_name_H-M   'P 1'
#
loop_
_entity.id
_entity.type
_entity.pdbx_description
1 polymer ?
#
loop_
_entity_poly.entity_id
_entity_poly.type
_entity_poly.pdbx_seq_one_letter_code
_entity_poly.pdbx_strand_id
1 'polypeptide(L)'
;MSEQLEMILLSLSAGAVSTLVAVLIIGVFFVAIWLGKTGRNRDFVSYAPTLLTTLGILGTFFGIVLGLLEFDQNNIETSIPPLLAGLKTAFITSLMGIFASLLLKTLSTIPLFKPKKAKEQKLGATPEDILSAIQYQSTETKALKDALVGNEESTLLGQFKMIRSDINDNAKLSRKTLDERAETEEERFKEFSTNLWLKMQEFADVLSKSATDQVIEALKQVITDFNSNLTEQFGDNFKQLNEAVLLLVRWQEDYKNQLEQMQSQYELGVKSIASTESSVATISEHSKVIPEAMIQLKEIMEVCNHQISELESHLGAFRDMRDKAVEAVPEIQNQIENVVSSISKSVETANTHYADMLTEAEKGINNVSEKLIESSETIGKSIDLAATEFTDNAARTNESLKTSSDYLQDQTGIIKQHLEDAVSDLNNTMRGMIEMLVTDAKQMSETMTTANQNLVTDTNKVSDAIVNSAGKLQQRLSDVIDEASTQQINQARRTFEAMEESIRNQVGLTGEAVDSQLKLIDESMQQEINRVITEMGRALTQVTGKFVEDYVKLTQAMNEIVNERVA
;
A
#
# COMPACT_ATOMS: atom_id res chain seq x y z
N MET A 1 10.27 -5.22 -24.71
CA MET A 1 10.36 -5.21 -26.18
C MET A 1 11.53 -6.02 -26.72
N SER A 2 12.65 -6.19 -26.00
CA SER A 2 13.79 -7.00 -26.51
C SER A 2 13.51 -8.51 -26.51
N GLU A 3 12.88 -9.08 -25.48
CA GLU A 3 12.63 -10.54 -25.40
C GLU A 3 11.68 -11.06 -26.50
N GLN A 4 10.64 -10.30 -26.85
CA GLN A 4 9.73 -10.67 -27.94
C GLN A 4 10.43 -10.62 -29.30
N LEU A 5 11.32 -9.65 -29.51
CA LEU A 5 12.12 -9.52 -30.73
C LEU A 5 13.14 -10.64 -30.83
N GLU A 6 13.78 -11.00 -29.72
CA GLU A 6 14.74 -12.09 -29.62
C GLU A 6 14.09 -13.45 -29.88
N MET A 7 12.89 -13.68 -29.35
CA MET A 7 12.11 -14.91 -29.60
C MET A 7 11.67 -15.05 -31.06
N ILE A 8 11.31 -13.94 -31.71
CA ILE A 8 11.02 -13.91 -33.16
C ILE A 8 12.29 -14.16 -33.98
N LEU A 9 13.43 -13.59 -33.57
CA LEU A 9 14.72 -13.77 -34.24
C LEU A 9 15.24 -15.22 -34.14
N LEU A 10 15.10 -15.86 -32.97
CA LEU A 10 15.50 -17.27 -32.76
C LEU A 10 14.63 -18.27 -33.53
N SER A 11 13.41 -17.89 -33.91
CA SER A 11 12.52 -18.73 -34.73
C SER A 11 12.89 -18.73 -36.23
N LEU A 12 13.74 -17.80 -36.66
CA LEU A 12 14.12 -17.59 -38.05
C LEU A 12 15.53 -18.13 -38.30
N SER A 13 15.64 -19.22 -39.06
CA SER A 13 16.96 -19.66 -39.55
C SER A 13 17.59 -18.61 -40.46
N ALA A 14 18.93 -18.50 -40.44
CA ALA A 14 19.67 -17.59 -41.31
C ALA A 14 19.27 -17.71 -42.80
N GLY A 15 19.01 -18.93 -43.28
CA GLY A 15 18.56 -19.18 -44.66
C GLY A 15 17.18 -18.60 -45.00
N ALA A 16 16.24 -18.58 -44.04
CA ALA A 16 14.91 -18.01 -44.25
C ALA A 16 14.97 -16.49 -44.45
N VAL A 17 15.83 -15.81 -43.67
CA VAL A 17 16.05 -14.37 -43.80
C VAL A 17 16.70 -14.02 -45.13
N SER A 18 17.70 -14.80 -45.56
CA SER A 18 18.33 -14.61 -46.87
C SER A 18 17.31 -14.61 -48.00
N THR A 19 16.39 -15.58 -47.95
CA THR A 19 15.36 -15.77 -48.96
C THR A 19 14.37 -14.60 -48.96
N LEU A 20 13.97 -14.13 -47.79
CA LEU A 20 13.08 -12.98 -47.65
C LEU A 20 13.70 -11.69 -48.21
N VAL A 21 14.95 -11.40 -47.84
CA VAL A 21 15.67 -10.22 -48.33
C VAL A 21 15.89 -10.31 -49.84
N ALA A 22 16.23 -11.50 -50.37
CA ALA A 22 16.38 -11.72 -51.80
C ALA A 22 15.07 -11.46 -52.57
N VAL A 23 13.93 -11.95 -52.07
CA VAL A 23 12.61 -11.70 -52.66
C VAL A 23 12.26 -10.21 -52.65
N LEU A 24 12.57 -9.49 -51.57
CA LEU A 24 12.36 -8.05 -51.49
C LEU A 24 13.23 -7.27 -52.50
N ILE A 25 14.51 -7.63 -52.61
CA ILE A 25 15.43 -7.02 -53.59
C ILE A 25 14.90 -7.23 -55.02
N ILE A 26 14.47 -8.45 -55.34
CA ILE A 26 13.90 -8.78 -56.65
C ILE A 26 12.59 -8.01 -56.90
N GLY A 27 11.70 -7.94 -55.91
CA GLY A 27 10.43 -7.21 -56.01
C GLY A 27 10.64 -5.72 -56.28
N VAL A 28 11.49 -5.05 -55.48
CA VAL A 28 11.81 -3.63 -55.66
C VAL A 28 12.45 -3.37 -57.03
N PHE A 29 13.32 -4.28 -57.48
CA PHE A 29 13.96 -4.18 -58.78
C PHE A 29 12.95 -4.21 -59.95
N PHE A 30 12.01 -5.15 -59.95
CA PHE A 30 10.97 -5.22 -60.99
C PHE A 30 9.97 -4.06 -60.93
N VAL A 31 9.57 -3.62 -59.73
CA VAL A 31 8.70 -2.45 -59.54
C VAL A 31 9.36 -1.18 -60.08
N ALA A 32 10.66 -1.00 -59.83
CA ALA A 32 11.40 0.15 -60.34
C ALA A 32 11.48 0.15 -61.87
N ILE A 33 11.69 -1.01 -62.51
CA ILE A 33 11.66 -1.14 -63.98
C ILE A 33 10.25 -0.83 -64.53
N TRP A 34 9.20 -1.34 -63.90
CA TRP A 34 7.83 -1.14 -64.34
C TRP A 34 7.39 0.33 -64.23
N LEU A 35 7.70 1.00 -63.11
CA LEU A 35 7.45 2.43 -62.91
C LEU A 35 8.30 3.29 -63.87
N GLY A 36 9.56 2.92 -64.08
CA GLY A 36 10.43 3.57 -65.06
C GLY A 36 9.88 3.52 -66.48
N LYS A 37 9.30 2.38 -66.89
CA LYS A 37 8.68 2.20 -68.21
C LYS A 37 7.35 2.96 -68.38
N THR A 38 6.56 3.07 -67.30
CA THR A 38 5.24 3.72 -67.31
C THR A 38 5.30 5.23 -67.06
N GLY A 39 6.47 5.79 -66.72
CA GLY A 39 6.67 7.22 -66.50
C GLY A 39 5.99 7.77 -65.23
N ARG A 40 5.56 6.88 -64.33
CA ARG A 40 4.81 7.22 -63.12
C ARG A 40 5.76 7.20 -61.91
N ASN A 41 5.62 8.18 -61.02
CA ASN A 41 6.37 8.31 -59.77
C ASN A 41 7.91 8.37 -59.96
N ARG A 42 8.39 9.47 -60.55
CA ARG A 42 9.81 9.68 -60.94
C ARG A 42 10.77 9.66 -59.75
N ASP A 43 10.30 10.10 -58.59
CA ASP A 43 11.11 10.17 -57.38
C ASP A 43 11.48 8.77 -56.89
N PHE A 44 10.52 7.82 -56.91
CA PHE A 44 10.78 6.43 -56.54
C PHE A 44 11.79 5.75 -57.48
N VAL A 45 11.67 5.95 -58.80
CA VAL A 45 12.60 5.37 -59.78
C VAL A 45 14.02 5.91 -59.59
N SER A 46 14.15 7.19 -59.27
CA SER A 46 15.46 7.82 -59.00
C SER A 46 16.12 7.30 -57.72
N TYR A 47 15.30 6.95 -56.71
CA TYR A 47 15.76 6.47 -55.41
C TYR A 47 15.98 4.95 -55.35
N ALA A 48 15.33 4.18 -56.23
CA ALA A 48 15.33 2.72 -56.21
C ALA A 48 16.73 2.05 -56.19
N PRO A 49 17.76 2.52 -56.92
CA PRO A 49 19.11 1.93 -56.80
C PRO A 49 19.71 2.07 -55.40
N THR A 50 19.49 3.22 -54.75
CA THR A 50 19.93 3.43 -53.37
C THR A 50 19.19 2.48 -52.43
N LEU A 51 17.87 2.35 -52.60
CA LEU A 51 17.04 1.43 -51.82
C LEU A 51 17.47 -0.04 -51.94
N LEU A 52 17.80 -0.52 -53.14
CA LEU A 52 18.31 -1.88 -53.38
C LEU A 52 19.64 -2.14 -52.67
N THR A 53 20.52 -1.12 -52.65
CA THR A 53 21.81 -1.21 -51.95
C THR A 53 21.60 -1.26 -50.43
N THR A 54 20.73 -0.40 -49.90
CA THR A 54 20.39 -0.36 -48.47
C THR A 54 19.71 -1.64 -47.99
N LEU A 55 18.83 -2.24 -48.81
CA LEU A 55 18.24 -3.55 -48.51
C LEU A 55 19.28 -4.67 -48.45
N GLY A 56 20.29 -4.64 -49.35
CA GLY A 56 21.43 -5.56 -49.28
C GLY A 56 22.25 -5.39 -48.00
N ILE A 57 22.54 -4.13 -47.61
CA ILE A 57 23.24 -3.82 -46.34
C ILE A 57 22.44 -4.34 -45.14
N LEU A 58 21.12 -4.13 -45.11
CA LEU A 58 20.23 -4.60 -44.05
C LEU A 58 20.26 -6.13 -43.90
N GLY A 59 20.22 -6.87 -45.01
CA GLY A 59 20.38 -8.34 -44.99
C GLY A 59 21.71 -8.79 -44.40
N THR A 60 22.78 -8.03 -44.67
CA THR A 60 24.13 -8.28 -44.12
C THR A 60 24.14 -8.21 -42.59
N PHE A 61 23.57 -7.14 -42.03
CA PHE A 61 23.49 -6.97 -40.58
C PHE A 61 22.65 -8.06 -39.93
N PHE A 62 21.51 -8.42 -40.52
CA PHE A 62 20.63 -9.45 -39.97
C PHE A 62 21.28 -10.84 -39.97
N GLY A 63 22.02 -11.19 -41.03
CA GLY A 63 22.75 -12.46 -41.12
C GLY A 63 23.88 -12.59 -40.10
N ILE A 64 24.59 -11.49 -39.80
CA ILE A 64 25.63 -11.46 -38.76
C ILE A 64 25.01 -11.61 -37.37
N VAL A 65 23.91 -10.89 -37.10
CA VAL A 65 23.21 -10.98 -35.80
C VAL A 65 22.71 -12.40 -35.53
N LEU A 66 22.09 -13.06 -36.51
CA LEU A 66 21.67 -14.46 -36.36
C LEU A 66 22.86 -15.41 -36.14
N GLY A 67 23.97 -15.19 -36.84
CA GLY A 67 25.19 -15.98 -36.63
C GLY A 67 25.81 -15.81 -35.23
N LEU A 68 25.67 -14.63 -34.63
CA LEU A 68 26.15 -14.34 -33.27
C LEU A 68 25.18 -14.82 -32.17
N LEU A 69 23.88 -14.89 -32.44
CA LEU A 69 22.89 -15.39 -31.47
C LEU A 69 23.06 -16.89 -31.19
N GLU A 70 23.51 -17.65 -32.18
CA GLU A 70 23.82 -19.09 -32.04
C GLU A 70 25.26 -19.33 -31.55
N PHE A 71 26.02 -18.28 -31.21
CA PHE A 71 27.41 -18.40 -30.78
C PHE A 71 27.53 -18.63 -29.26
N ASP A 72 27.89 -19.85 -28.88
CA ASP A 72 28.20 -20.21 -27.49
C ASP A 72 29.70 -20.04 -27.21
N GLN A 73 30.03 -19.15 -26.28
CA GLN A 73 31.40 -18.89 -25.82
C GLN A 73 32.03 -20.10 -25.10
N ASN A 74 31.21 -21.00 -24.57
CA ASN A 74 31.67 -22.20 -23.85
C ASN A 74 31.93 -23.39 -24.77
N ASN A 75 31.40 -23.37 -26.00
CA ASN A 75 31.54 -24.46 -26.96
C ASN A 75 31.78 -23.93 -28.39
N ILE A 76 32.96 -23.34 -28.57
CA ILE A 76 33.36 -22.65 -29.80
C ILE A 76 33.31 -23.59 -31.01
N GLU A 77 33.73 -24.86 -30.87
CA GLU A 77 33.74 -25.84 -31.99
C GLU A 77 32.33 -26.07 -32.57
N THR A 78 31.31 -26.12 -31.72
CA THR A 78 29.91 -26.31 -32.15
C THR A 78 29.29 -25.02 -32.68
N SER A 79 29.84 -23.87 -32.30
CA SER A 79 29.34 -22.53 -32.60
C SER A 79 29.90 -21.93 -33.91
N ILE A 80 31.03 -22.44 -34.40
CA ILE A 80 31.65 -21.97 -35.65
C ILE A 80 30.77 -22.24 -36.90
N PRO A 81 30.21 -23.46 -37.11
CA PRO A 81 29.44 -23.74 -38.31
C PRO A 81 28.19 -22.85 -38.49
N PRO A 82 27.35 -22.58 -37.47
CA PRO A 82 26.23 -21.66 -37.59
C PRO A 82 26.65 -20.20 -37.81
N LEU A 83 27.72 -19.75 -37.12
CA LEU A 83 28.30 -18.42 -37.33
C LEU A 83 28.75 -18.22 -38.77
N LEU A 84 29.44 -19.21 -39.35
CA LEU A 84 29.86 -19.17 -40.76
C LEU A 84 28.67 -19.23 -41.73
N ALA A 85 27.59 -19.93 -41.38
CA ALA A 85 26.37 -19.96 -42.18
C ALA A 85 25.64 -18.59 -42.17
N GLY A 86 25.55 -17.93 -41.01
CA GLY A 86 25.02 -16.58 -40.88
C GLY A 86 25.85 -15.54 -41.65
N LEU A 87 27.18 -15.65 -41.55
CA LEU A 87 28.12 -14.78 -42.27
C LEU A 87 28.07 -15.00 -43.79
N LYS A 88 28.02 -16.26 -44.27
CA LYS A 88 27.84 -16.58 -45.70
C LYS A 88 26.54 -15.97 -46.25
N THR A 89 25.47 -16.06 -45.46
CA THR A 89 24.16 -15.49 -45.80
C THR A 89 24.23 -13.97 -45.93
N ALA A 90 24.87 -13.31 -44.96
CA ALA A 90 25.07 -11.87 -44.95
C ALA A 90 25.78 -11.37 -46.22
N PHE A 91 26.85 -12.06 -46.64
CA PHE A 91 27.60 -11.71 -47.84
C PHE A 91 26.76 -11.83 -49.13
N ILE A 92 25.95 -12.90 -49.26
CA ILE A 92 25.15 -13.13 -50.47
C ILE A 92 24.06 -12.06 -50.64
N THR A 93 23.39 -11.66 -49.55
CA THR A 93 22.34 -10.62 -49.63
C THR A 93 22.90 -9.25 -50.01
N SER A 94 24.10 -8.93 -49.51
CA SER A 94 24.80 -7.69 -49.86
C SER A 94 25.20 -7.65 -51.33
N LEU A 95 25.77 -8.77 -51.82
CA LEU A 95 26.15 -8.92 -53.22
C LEU A 95 24.95 -8.76 -54.16
N MET A 96 23.81 -9.38 -53.81
CA MET A 96 22.57 -9.23 -54.58
C MET A 96 22.07 -7.78 -54.63
N GLY A 97 22.07 -7.06 -53.50
CA GLY A 97 21.61 -5.67 -53.43
C GLY A 97 22.48 -4.72 -54.25
N ILE A 98 23.81 -4.87 -54.16
CA ILE A 98 24.78 -4.09 -54.94
C ILE A 98 24.65 -4.40 -56.44
N PHE A 99 24.55 -5.68 -56.80
CA PHE A 99 24.39 -6.11 -58.18
C PHE A 99 23.10 -5.57 -58.80
N ALA A 100 21.97 -5.71 -58.11
CA ALA A 100 20.67 -5.19 -58.58
C ALA A 100 20.67 -3.66 -58.71
N SER A 101 21.31 -2.94 -57.77
CA SER A 101 21.48 -1.48 -57.82
C SER A 101 22.30 -1.03 -59.03
N LEU A 102 23.44 -1.69 -59.28
CA LEU A 102 24.29 -1.39 -60.43
C LEU A 102 23.55 -1.65 -61.75
N LEU A 103 22.84 -2.77 -61.82
CA LEU A 103 22.06 -3.16 -63.00
C LEU A 103 20.89 -2.19 -63.26
N LEU A 104 20.23 -1.69 -62.21
CA LEU A 104 19.17 -0.68 -62.36
C LEU A 104 19.72 0.69 -62.83
N LYS A 105 20.89 1.10 -62.34
CA LYS A 105 21.54 2.36 -62.79
C LYS A 105 21.95 2.29 -64.25
N THR A 106 22.51 1.16 -64.69
CA THR A 106 22.89 0.98 -66.10
C THR A 106 21.66 0.97 -67.00
N LEU A 107 20.59 0.27 -66.61
CA LEU A 107 19.31 0.29 -67.35
C LEU A 107 18.67 1.69 -67.42
N SER A 108 18.72 2.47 -66.34
CA SER A 108 18.17 3.84 -66.29
C SER A 108 18.92 4.84 -67.19
N THR A 109 20.13 4.49 -67.63
CA THR A 109 20.93 5.31 -68.54
C THR A 109 20.55 5.07 -70.01
N ILE A 110 19.93 3.92 -70.33
CA ILE A 110 19.50 3.55 -71.68
C ILE A 110 18.31 4.44 -72.10
N PRO A 111 18.32 5.03 -73.31
CA PRO A 111 17.30 5.98 -73.78
C PRO A 111 15.87 5.41 -73.84
N LEU A 112 15.69 4.08 -73.80
CA LEU A 112 14.38 3.42 -73.71
C LEU A 112 13.65 3.70 -72.38
N PHE A 113 14.39 4.15 -71.34
CA PHE A 113 13.88 4.43 -69.99
C PHE A 113 14.08 5.89 -69.56
N LYS A 114 14.49 6.81 -70.46
CA LYS A 114 14.64 8.24 -70.15
C LYS A 114 13.30 8.99 -70.23
N PRO A 115 12.79 9.61 -69.14
CA PRO A 115 11.57 10.41 -69.20
C PRO A 115 11.84 11.80 -69.81
N LYS A 116 11.07 12.18 -70.84
CA LYS A 116 11.12 13.50 -71.52
C LYS A 116 11.08 14.65 -70.49
N LYS A 117 12.02 15.61 -70.55
CA LYS A 117 11.99 16.85 -69.75
C LYS A 117 11.13 17.92 -70.45
N ALA A 118 10.35 18.67 -69.67
CA ALA A 118 9.51 19.79 -70.11
C ALA A 118 10.35 21.08 -70.30
N LYS A 119 9.88 21.95 -71.21
CA LYS A 119 10.54 23.13 -71.80
C LYS A 119 11.00 24.20 -70.79
N GLU A 120 12.19 24.76 -71.00
CA GLU A 120 12.70 25.98 -70.36
C GLU A 120 12.18 27.27 -71.03
N GLN A 121 12.15 28.33 -70.22
CA GLN A 121 11.56 29.67 -70.40
C GLN A 121 12.47 30.60 -71.25
N LYS A 122 11.91 31.46 -72.12
CA LYS A 122 12.66 32.38 -73.00
C LYS A 122 13.45 33.43 -72.19
N LEU A 123 14.74 33.62 -72.50
CA LEU A 123 15.54 34.79 -72.09
C LEU A 123 15.26 35.96 -73.05
N GLY A 124 14.76 37.06 -72.51
CA GLY A 124 14.58 38.35 -73.19
C GLY A 124 13.30 39.04 -72.75
N ALA A 125 13.33 39.78 -71.64
CA ALA A 125 12.22 40.64 -71.21
C ALA A 125 12.34 42.00 -71.90
N THR A 126 11.26 42.46 -72.53
CA THR A 126 11.18 43.84 -73.05
C THR A 126 10.90 44.82 -71.90
N PRO A 127 11.22 46.13 -72.04
CA PRO A 127 10.84 47.15 -71.07
C PRO A 127 9.33 47.14 -70.74
N GLU A 128 8.47 46.88 -71.72
CA GLU A 128 7.02 46.68 -71.53
C GLU A 128 6.67 45.43 -70.72
N ASP A 129 7.41 44.33 -70.85
CA ASP A 129 7.22 43.13 -70.01
C ASP A 129 7.57 43.42 -68.54
N ILE A 130 8.56 44.29 -68.29
CA ILE A 130 8.92 44.72 -66.93
C ILE A 130 7.86 45.65 -66.35
N LEU A 131 7.37 46.61 -67.15
CA LEU A 131 6.32 47.53 -66.69
C LEU A 131 5.02 46.78 -66.37
N SER A 132 4.62 45.85 -67.23
CA SER A 132 3.43 45.02 -67.02
C SER A 132 3.59 44.09 -65.82
N ALA A 133 4.76 43.49 -65.60
CA ALA A 133 5.05 42.71 -64.40
C ALA A 133 4.98 43.56 -63.10
N ILE A 134 5.47 44.80 -63.12
CA ILE A 134 5.39 45.72 -61.97
C ILE A 134 3.95 46.17 -61.71
N GLN A 135 3.16 46.45 -62.75
CA GLN A 135 1.74 46.79 -62.63
C GLN A 135 0.92 45.59 -62.12
N TYR A 136 1.22 44.38 -62.61
CA TYR A 136 0.61 43.15 -62.12
C TYR A 136 0.96 42.90 -60.64
N GLN A 137 2.23 43.07 -60.26
CA GLN A 137 2.66 42.97 -58.87
C GLN A 137 2.00 44.01 -57.97
N SER A 138 1.82 45.25 -58.43
CA SER A 138 1.08 46.29 -57.69
C SER A 138 -0.38 45.89 -57.46
N THR A 139 -1.01 45.26 -58.45
CA THR A 139 -2.39 44.77 -58.37
C THR A 139 -2.53 43.62 -57.36
N GLU A 140 -1.63 42.63 -57.41
CA GLU A 140 -1.62 41.51 -56.46
C GLU A 140 -1.27 41.98 -55.04
N THR A 141 -0.40 42.98 -54.89
CA THR A 141 -0.08 43.59 -53.59
C THR A 141 -1.29 44.33 -53.02
N LYS A 142 -2.12 44.95 -53.86
CA LYS A 142 -3.38 45.56 -53.45
C LYS A 142 -4.42 44.51 -53.06
N ALA A 143 -4.52 43.41 -53.79
CA ALA A 143 -5.38 42.29 -53.41
C ALA A 143 -4.94 41.65 -52.07
N LEU A 144 -3.63 41.52 -51.83
CA LEU A 144 -3.08 41.08 -50.55
C LEU A 144 -3.42 42.06 -49.41
N LYS A 145 -3.34 43.37 -49.66
CA LYS A 145 -3.78 44.40 -48.72
C LYS A 145 -5.26 44.21 -48.37
N ASP A 146 -6.12 44.05 -49.38
CA ASP A 146 -7.56 43.89 -49.17
C ASP A 146 -7.89 42.60 -48.39
N ALA A 147 -7.16 41.50 -48.61
CA ALA A 147 -7.33 40.26 -47.85
C ALA A 147 -6.84 40.37 -46.38
N LEU A 148 -5.84 41.21 -46.10
CA LEU A 148 -5.31 41.44 -44.75
C LEU A 148 -6.06 42.54 -43.98
N VAL A 149 -6.58 43.54 -44.68
CA VAL A 149 -7.11 44.79 -44.14
C VAL A 149 -8.63 44.93 -44.34
N GLY A 150 -9.25 44.06 -45.14
CA GLY A 150 -10.69 44.10 -45.40
C GLY A 150 -11.56 43.96 -44.15
N ASN A 151 -12.82 44.38 -44.28
CA ASN A 151 -13.82 44.32 -43.22
C ASN A 151 -14.57 42.97 -43.14
N GLU A 152 -14.11 41.96 -43.88
CA GLU A 152 -14.78 40.66 -43.98
C GLU A 152 -14.40 39.70 -42.83
N GLU A 153 -15.29 38.75 -42.53
CA GLU A 153 -15.06 37.66 -41.54
C GLU A 153 -13.84 36.78 -41.88
N SER A 154 -13.43 36.79 -43.14
CA SER A 154 -12.27 36.09 -43.70
C SER A 154 -10.93 36.75 -43.35
N THR A 155 -10.90 37.99 -42.84
CA THR A 155 -9.65 38.68 -42.48
C THR A 155 -9.18 38.31 -41.07
N LEU A 156 -7.88 38.45 -40.81
CA LEU A 156 -7.30 38.14 -39.49
C LEU A 156 -7.97 38.94 -38.37
N LEU A 157 -8.30 40.22 -38.61
CA LEU A 157 -9.03 41.03 -37.63
C LEU A 157 -10.47 40.53 -37.43
N GLY A 158 -11.15 40.11 -38.51
CA GLY A 158 -12.47 39.49 -38.45
C GLY A 158 -12.48 38.23 -37.57
N GLN A 159 -11.50 37.35 -37.77
CA GLN A 159 -11.29 36.14 -36.97
C GLN A 159 -11.05 36.47 -35.48
N PHE A 160 -10.23 37.47 -35.16
CA PHE A 160 -10.03 37.90 -33.77
C PHE A 160 -11.29 38.51 -33.13
N LYS A 161 -12.12 39.23 -33.89
CA LYS A 161 -13.40 39.73 -33.40
C LYS A 161 -14.40 38.60 -33.12
N MET A 162 -14.44 37.57 -33.96
CA MET A 162 -15.28 36.39 -33.73
C MET A 162 -14.79 35.60 -32.50
N ILE A 163 -13.49 35.35 -32.36
CA ILE A 163 -12.92 34.72 -31.16
C ILE A 163 -13.28 35.51 -29.89
N ARG A 164 -13.25 36.84 -29.94
CA ARG A 164 -13.70 37.69 -28.83
C ARG A 164 -15.18 37.49 -28.51
N SER A 165 -16.04 37.40 -29.53
CA SER A 165 -17.46 37.13 -29.37
C SER A 165 -17.70 35.76 -28.72
N ASP A 166 -17.04 34.72 -29.25
CA ASP A 166 -17.15 33.35 -28.74
C ASP A 166 -16.66 33.24 -27.29
N ILE A 167 -15.55 33.91 -26.94
CA ILE A 167 -15.06 33.98 -25.57
C ILE A 167 -16.10 34.61 -24.64
N ASN A 168 -16.75 35.70 -25.08
CA ASN A 168 -17.71 36.43 -24.26
C ASN A 168 -19.03 35.64 -24.10
N ASP A 169 -19.48 34.96 -25.15
CA ASP A 169 -20.66 34.10 -25.10
C ASP A 169 -20.40 32.84 -24.25
N ASN A 170 -19.21 32.24 -24.37
CA ASN A 170 -18.80 31.11 -23.54
C ASN A 170 -18.64 31.51 -22.06
N ALA A 171 -18.15 32.73 -21.79
CA ALA A 171 -18.10 33.29 -20.44
C ALA A 171 -19.50 33.46 -19.82
N LYS A 172 -20.48 33.96 -20.60
CA LYS A 172 -21.88 34.05 -20.14
C LYS A 172 -22.49 32.67 -19.86
N LEU A 173 -22.24 31.70 -20.74
CA LEU A 173 -22.75 30.34 -20.59
C LEU A 173 -22.13 29.65 -19.37
N SER A 174 -20.82 29.79 -19.20
CA SER A 174 -20.07 29.26 -18.05
C SER A 174 -20.59 29.85 -16.74
N ARG A 175 -20.82 31.17 -16.69
CA ARG A 175 -21.39 31.83 -15.51
C ARG A 175 -22.79 31.31 -15.18
N LYS A 176 -23.67 31.21 -16.17
CA LYS A 176 -25.03 30.70 -15.97
C LYS A 176 -25.03 29.25 -15.45
N THR A 177 -24.17 28.41 -16.01
CA THR A 177 -24.04 27.00 -15.61
C THR A 177 -23.48 26.86 -14.19
N LEU A 178 -22.58 27.75 -13.79
CA LEU A 178 -22.03 27.79 -12.43
C LEU A 178 -23.06 28.27 -11.40
N ASP A 179 -23.83 29.31 -11.72
CA ASP A 179 -24.91 29.80 -10.85
C ASP A 179 -25.97 28.69 -10.64
N GLU A 180 -26.42 28.03 -11.72
CA GLU A 180 -27.38 26.90 -11.64
C GLU A 180 -26.81 25.70 -10.85
N ARG A 181 -25.53 25.37 -11.04
CA ARG A 181 -24.87 24.29 -10.28
C ARG A 181 -24.70 24.64 -8.81
N ALA A 182 -24.35 25.88 -8.49
CA ALA A 182 -24.18 26.32 -7.11
C ALA A 182 -25.48 26.22 -6.33
N GLU A 183 -26.61 26.65 -6.90
CA GLU A 183 -27.93 26.50 -6.28
C GLU A 183 -28.31 25.02 -6.08
N THR A 184 -28.09 24.19 -7.10
CA THR A 184 -28.42 22.76 -7.05
C THR A 184 -27.57 21.97 -6.04
N GLU A 185 -26.28 22.29 -5.94
CA GLU A 185 -25.38 21.68 -4.95
C GLU A 185 -25.70 22.16 -3.52
N GLU A 186 -26.08 23.43 -3.34
CA GLU A 186 -26.50 23.95 -2.04
C GLU A 186 -27.77 23.24 -1.53
N GLU A 187 -28.76 23.01 -2.40
CA GLU A 187 -29.96 22.26 -2.04
C GLU A 187 -29.65 20.80 -1.68
N ARG A 188 -28.86 20.10 -2.50
CA ARG A 188 -28.47 18.71 -2.22
C ARG A 188 -27.69 18.60 -0.90
N PHE A 189 -26.81 19.54 -0.63
CA PHE A 189 -26.02 19.52 0.59
C PHE A 189 -26.90 19.79 1.83
N LYS A 190 -27.85 20.74 1.74
CA LYS A 190 -28.86 20.95 2.79
C LYS A 190 -29.70 19.71 3.05
N GLU A 191 -30.12 19.02 2.00
CA GLU A 191 -30.90 17.78 2.11
C GLU A 191 -30.07 16.65 2.73
N PHE A 192 -28.82 16.47 2.29
CA PHE A 192 -27.88 15.51 2.89
C PHE A 192 -27.64 15.81 4.36
N SER A 193 -27.34 17.07 4.70
CA SER A 193 -27.11 17.55 6.07
C SER A 193 -28.32 17.26 6.97
N THR A 194 -29.53 17.54 6.49
CA THR A 194 -30.77 17.29 7.22
C THR A 194 -30.98 15.79 7.46
N ASN A 195 -30.76 14.96 6.43
CA ASN A 195 -30.89 13.51 6.55
C ASN A 195 -29.83 12.91 7.49
N LEU A 196 -28.58 13.38 7.40
CA LEU A 196 -27.51 12.96 8.30
C LEU A 196 -27.87 13.30 9.75
N TRP A 197 -28.37 14.52 9.99
CA TRP A 197 -28.80 14.95 11.32
C TRP A 197 -29.93 14.05 11.85
N LEU A 198 -30.97 13.80 11.05
CA LEU A 198 -32.08 12.91 11.40
C LEU A 198 -31.58 11.51 11.79
N LYS A 199 -30.69 10.92 10.99
CA LYS A 199 -30.14 9.58 11.26
C LYS A 199 -29.27 9.54 12.50
N MET A 200 -28.51 10.60 12.78
CA MET A 200 -27.68 10.68 13.97
C MET A 200 -28.49 10.95 15.24
N GLN A 201 -29.54 11.78 15.15
CA GLN A 201 -30.49 12.00 16.23
C GLN A 201 -31.20 10.68 16.58
N GLU A 202 -31.61 9.91 15.57
CA GLU A 202 -32.23 8.59 15.73
C GLU A 202 -31.26 7.59 16.40
N PHE A 203 -29.97 7.61 16.01
CA PHE A 203 -28.93 6.80 16.65
C PHE A 203 -28.67 7.20 18.11
N ALA A 204 -28.63 8.51 18.39
CA ALA A 204 -28.48 9.04 19.74
C ALA A 204 -29.64 8.64 20.65
N ASP A 205 -30.88 8.70 20.15
CA ASP A 205 -32.09 8.29 20.89
C ASP A 205 -32.07 6.78 21.21
N VAL A 206 -31.63 5.95 20.26
CA VAL A 206 -31.52 4.48 20.45
C VAL A 206 -30.43 4.13 21.46
N LEU A 207 -29.26 4.77 21.39
CA LEU A 207 -28.18 4.56 22.37
C LEU A 207 -28.59 4.99 23.78
N SER A 208 -29.23 6.14 23.91
CA SER A 208 -29.69 6.67 25.20
C SER A 208 -30.75 5.77 25.83
N LYS A 209 -31.78 5.36 25.08
CA LYS A 209 -32.93 4.62 25.63
C LYS A 209 -32.78 3.10 25.70
N SER A 210 -32.13 2.45 24.73
CA SER A 210 -32.34 1.00 24.54
C SER A 210 -31.23 0.12 25.12
N ALA A 211 -29.97 0.55 25.04
CA ALA A 211 -28.86 -0.29 25.49
C ALA A 211 -28.57 -0.12 26.99
N THR A 212 -28.71 1.10 27.50
CA THR A 212 -28.33 1.45 28.87
C THR A 212 -29.39 1.01 29.89
N ASP A 213 -30.67 1.29 29.64
CA ASP A 213 -31.74 0.96 30.59
C ASP A 213 -31.99 -0.55 30.71
N GLN A 214 -31.91 -1.33 29.62
CA GLN A 214 -32.08 -2.79 29.68
C GLN A 214 -30.95 -3.50 30.44
N VAL A 215 -29.71 -3.06 30.26
CA VAL A 215 -28.55 -3.63 30.95
C VAL A 215 -28.57 -3.24 32.44
N ILE A 216 -28.94 -2.00 32.75
CA ILE A 216 -29.05 -1.53 34.13
C ILE A 216 -30.17 -2.27 34.86
N GLU A 217 -31.34 -2.43 34.24
CA GLU A 217 -32.46 -3.09 34.91
C GLU A 217 -32.20 -4.59 35.10
N ALA A 218 -31.50 -5.24 34.16
CA ALA A 218 -31.00 -6.60 34.35
C ALA A 218 -29.98 -6.69 35.50
N LEU A 219 -29.02 -5.76 35.59
CA LEU A 219 -28.06 -5.71 36.71
C LEU A 219 -28.74 -5.47 38.05
N LYS A 220 -29.71 -4.56 38.09
CA LYS A 220 -30.49 -4.21 39.28
C LYS A 220 -31.34 -5.39 39.75
N GLN A 221 -31.96 -6.11 38.82
CA GLN A 221 -32.70 -7.34 39.10
C GLN A 221 -31.77 -8.41 39.69
N VAL A 222 -30.59 -8.63 39.08
CA VAL A 222 -29.60 -9.62 39.57
C VAL A 222 -29.07 -9.25 40.96
N ILE A 223 -28.80 -7.97 41.23
CA ILE A 223 -28.38 -7.50 42.56
C ILE A 223 -29.49 -7.71 43.60
N THR A 224 -30.74 -7.45 43.21
CA THR A 224 -31.90 -7.65 44.08
C THR A 224 -32.11 -9.13 44.40
N ASP A 225 -32.05 -10.00 43.39
CA ASP A 225 -32.18 -11.45 43.54
C ASP A 225 -31.02 -12.05 44.36
N PHE A 226 -29.80 -11.52 44.20
CA PHE A 226 -28.64 -11.91 45.00
C PHE A 226 -28.82 -11.51 46.47
N ASN A 227 -29.22 -10.27 46.75
CA ASN A 227 -29.48 -9.81 48.12
C ASN A 227 -30.62 -10.57 48.81
N SER A 228 -31.67 -10.93 48.06
CA SER A 228 -32.79 -11.73 48.59
C SER A 228 -32.32 -13.14 48.96
N ASN A 229 -31.61 -13.82 48.06
CA ASN A 229 -31.11 -15.17 48.31
C ASN A 229 -30.07 -15.24 49.44
N LEU A 230 -29.22 -14.22 49.59
CA LEU A 230 -28.23 -14.17 50.66
C LEU A 230 -28.90 -14.10 52.05
N THR A 231 -30.01 -13.35 52.15
CA THR A 231 -30.78 -13.23 53.39
C THR A 231 -31.54 -14.52 53.73
N GLU A 232 -32.12 -15.19 52.73
CA GLU A 232 -32.99 -16.35 52.92
C GLU A 232 -32.21 -17.66 53.11
N GLN A 233 -31.25 -17.98 52.23
CA GLN A 233 -30.57 -19.28 52.26
C GLN A 233 -29.45 -19.39 53.29
N PHE A 234 -28.78 -18.31 53.64
CA PHE A 234 -27.74 -18.36 54.68
C PHE A 234 -28.34 -18.25 56.08
N GLY A 235 -29.42 -17.48 56.28
CA GLY A 235 -30.09 -17.35 57.58
C GLY A 235 -30.62 -18.67 58.16
N ASP A 236 -31.25 -19.51 57.33
CA ASP A 236 -31.82 -20.78 57.77
C ASP A 236 -30.76 -21.85 58.07
N ASN A 237 -29.64 -21.86 57.32
CA ASN A 237 -28.52 -22.76 57.59
C ASN A 237 -27.86 -22.46 58.95
N PHE A 238 -27.78 -21.18 59.35
CA PHE A 238 -27.27 -20.80 60.67
C PHE A 238 -28.18 -21.22 61.82
N LYS A 239 -29.51 -21.23 61.61
CA LYS A 239 -30.46 -21.76 62.59
C LYS A 239 -30.25 -23.25 62.86
N GLN A 240 -30.10 -24.05 61.80
CA GLN A 240 -29.86 -25.49 61.93
C GLN A 240 -28.52 -25.79 62.59
N LEU A 241 -27.48 -24.99 62.32
CA LEU A 241 -26.19 -25.10 62.98
C LEU A 241 -26.30 -24.85 64.49
N ASN A 242 -27.02 -23.80 64.90
CA ASN A 242 -27.27 -23.50 66.31
C ASN A 242 -28.01 -24.66 67.02
N GLU A 243 -28.97 -25.27 66.33
CA GLU A 243 -29.73 -26.42 66.85
C GLU A 243 -28.83 -27.65 67.07
N ALA A 244 -27.90 -27.92 66.16
CA ALA A 244 -26.92 -29.00 66.29
C ALA A 244 -25.96 -28.80 67.47
N VAL A 245 -25.53 -27.56 67.73
CA VAL A 245 -24.68 -27.23 68.90
C VAL A 245 -25.44 -27.47 70.21
N LEU A 246 -26.72 -27.14 70.25
CA LEU A 246 -27.57 -27.35 71.44
C LEU A 246 -27.77 -28.85 71.76
N LEU A 247 -27.87 -29.70 70.74
CA LEU A 247 -27.91 -31.15 70.89
C LEU A 247 -26.60 -31.72 71.46
N LEU A 248 -25.44 -31.17 71.07
CA LEU A 248 -24.14 -31.55 71.63
C LEU A 248 -24.04 -31.23 73.14
N VAL A 249 -24.56 -30.07 73.56
CA VAL A 249 -24.59 -29.69 74.99
C VAL A 249 -25.47 -30.67 75.79
N ARG A 250 -26.63 -31.05 75.26
CA ARG A 250 -27.49 -32.08 75.90
C ARG A 250 -26.78 -33.42 76.05
N TRP A 251 -26.09 -33.87 75.01
CA TRP A 251 -25.34 -35.13 75.06
C TRP A 251 -24.24 -35.12 76.14
N GLN A 252 -23.57 -33.98 76.36
CA GLN A 252 -22.59 -33.84 77.44
C GLN A 252 -23.23 -33.99 78.84
N GLU A 253 -24.41 -33.40 79.05
CA GLU A 253 -25.14 -33.53 80.33
C GLU A 253 -25.55 -34.98 80.58
N ASP A 254 -26.05 -35.68 79.54
CA ASP A 254 -26.43 -37.09 79.64
C ASP A 254 -25.24 -37.99 79.96
N TYR A 255 -24.07 -37.72 79.35
CA TYR A 255 -22.85 -38.49 79.60
C TYR A 255 -22.35 -38.34 81.05
N LYS A 256 -22.47 -37.14 81.63
CA LYS A 256 -22.14 -36.90 83.05
C LYS A 256 -22.99 -37.78 83.97
N ASN A 257 -24.30 -37.83 83.76
CA ASN A 257 -25.21 -38.66 84.56
C ASN A 257 -24.86 -40.16 84.46
N GLN A 258 -24.42 -40.61 83.29
CA GLN A 258 -24.02 -42.00 83.09
C GLN A 258 -22.76 -42.38 83.89
N LEU A 259 -21.81 -41.45 84.04
CA LEU A 259 -20.59 -41.66 84.84
C LEU A 259 -20.90 -41.76 86.34
N GLU A 260 -21.79 -40.93 86.87
CA GLU A 260 -22.24 -41.02 88.27
C GLU A 260 -22.88 -42.39 88.56
N GLN A 261 -23.69 -42.89 87.64
CA GLN A 261 -24.34 -44.19 87.78
C GLN A 261 -23.32 -45.35 87.74
N MET A 262 -22.30 -45.25 86.89
CA MET A 262 -21.21 -46.21 86.82
C MET A 262 -20.39 -46.26 88.10
N GLN A 263 -20.11 -45.10 88.72
CA GLN A 263 -19.41 -45.01 90.00
C GLN A 263 -20.16 -45.77 91.11
N SER A 264 -21.47 -45.57 91.21
CA SER A 264 -22.32 -46.27 92.19
C SER A 264 -22.30 -47.80 92.01
N GLN A 265 -22.31 -48.26 90.76
CA GLN A 265 -22.25 -49.70 90.46
C GLN A 265 -20.89 -50.33 90.79
N TYR A 266 -19.79 -49.58 90.62
CA TYR A 266 -18.46 -50.03 91.04
C TYR A 266 -18.36 -50.21 92.55
N GLU A 267 -18.90 -49.27 93.33
CA GLU A 267 -18.92 -49.35 94.79
C GLU A 267 -19.69 -50.59 95.28
N LEU A 268 -20.84 -50.90 94.65
CA LEU A 268 -21.61 -52.11 94.92
C LEU A 268 -20.81 -53.39 94.59
N GLY A 269 -20.03 -53.36 93.51
CA GLY A 269 -19.12 -54.44 93.12
C GLY A 269 -18.06 -54.71 94.18
N VAL A 270 -17.40 -53.66 94.69
CA VAL A 270 -16.40 -53.77 95.76
C VAL A 270 -17.01 -54.38 97.04
N LYS A 271 -18.22 -53.94 97.43
CA LYS A 271 -18.92 -54.49 98.60
C LYS A 271 -19.26 -55.98 98.46
N SER A 272 -19.62 -56.41 97.26
CA SER A 272 -19.93 -57.82 96.97
C SER A 272 -18.69 -58.71 97.04
N ILE A 273 -17.52 -58.19 96.63
CA ILE A 273 -16.23 -58.89 96.76
C ILE A 273 -15.87 -59.08 98.24
N ALA A 274 -16.02 -58.04 99.08
CA ALA A 274 -15.80 -58.14 100.52
C ALA A 274 -16.74 -59.17 101.20
N SER A 275 -18.00 -59.26 100.75
CA SER A 275 -18.93 -60.29 101.26
C SER A 275 -18.53 -61.71 100.82
N THR A 276 -17.97 -61.85 99.63
CA THR A 276 -17.47 -63.13 99.11
C THR A 276 -16.25 -63.58 99.90
N GLU A 277 -15.33 -62.65 100.20
CA GLU A 277 -14.17 -62.89 101.08
C GLU A 277 -14.59 -63.47 102.44
N SER A 278 -15.56 -62.83 103.11
CA SER A 278 -16.08 -63.29 104.41
C SER A 278 -16.67 -64.70 104.33
N SER A 279 -17.40 -65.01 103.26
CA SER A 279 -17.97 -66.34 103.03
C SER A 279 -16.86 -67.40 102.84
N VAL A 280 -15.81 -67.08 102.08
CA VAL A 280 -14.66 -67.97 101.86
C VAL A 280 -13.85 -68.17 103.14
N ALA A 281 -13.67 -67.14 103.96
CA ALA A 281 -13.03 -67.24 105.27
C ALA A 281 -13.80 -68.19 106.20
N THR A 282 -15.13 -68.13 106.18
CA THR A 282 -16.00 -69.01 106.98
C THR A 282 -15.92 -70.47 106.52
N ILE A 283 -15.84 -70.72 105.21
CA ILE A 283 -15.62 -72.08 104.65
C ILE A 283 -14.26 -72.64 105.09
N SER A 284 -13.21 -71.81 105.06
CA SER A 284 -11.87 -72.17 105.51
C SER A 284 -11.87 -72.58 106.99
N GLU A 285 -12.55 -71.81 107.84
CA GLU A 285 -12.65 -72.09 109.27
C GLU A 285 -13.43 -73.40 109.55
N HIS A 286 -14.57 -73.62 108.90
CA HIS A 286 -15.30 -74.88 109.04
C HIS A 286 -14.53 -76.09 108.49
N SER A 287 -13.66 -75.88 107.50
CA SER A 287 -12.81 -76.95 106.96
C SER A 287 -11.71 -77.40 107.94
N LYS A 288 -11.36 -76.60 108.97
CA LYS A 288 -10.43 -77.00 110.04
C LYS A 288 -11.00 -78.07 110.97
N VAL A 289 -12.32 -78.20 111.07
CA VAL A 289 -12.98 -79.23 111.88
C VAL A 289 -12.83 -80.62 111.24
N ILE A 290 -12.51 -80.70 109.94
CA ILE A 290 -12.28 -81.97 109.24
C ILE A 290 -11.04 -82.70 109.79
N PRO A 291 -9.86 -82.06 109.96
CA PRO A 291 -8.74 -82.64 110.69
C PRO A 291 -9.08 -83.11 112.10
N GLU A 292 -9.87 -82.35 112.87
CA GLU A 292 -10.29 -82.76 114.23
C GLU A 292 -11.17 -84.01 114.20
N ALA A 293 -12.11 -84.08 113.26
CA ALA A 293 -12.92 -85.27 113.02
C ALA A 293 -12.07 -86.47 112.54
N MET A 294 -11.01 -86.21 111.76
CA MET A 294 -10.06 -87.24 111.33
C MET A 294 -9.09 -87.65 112.45
N ILE A 295 -8.81 -86.78 113.42
CA ILE A 295 -8.08 -87.10 114.67
C ILE A 295 -8.96 -87.95 115.58
N GLN A 296 -10.25 -87.64 115.74
CA GLN A 296 -11.19 -88.50 116.46
C GLN A 296 -11.40 -89.85 115.75
N LEU A 297 -11.43 -89.85 114.41
CA LEU A 297 -11.46 -91.09 113.62
C LEU A 297 -10.16 -91.87 113.79
N LYS A 298 -9.01 -91.19 113.87
CA LYS A 298 -7.71 -91.79 114.20
C LYS A 298 -7.69 -92.33 115.62
N GLU A 299 -8.29 -91.66 116.61
CA GLU A 299 -8.45 -92.21 117.97
C GLU A 299 -9.33 -93.46 117.96
N ILE A 300 -10.42 -93.49 117.19
CA ILE A 300 -11.25 -94.70 117.01
C ILE A 300 -10.45 -95.80 116.30
N MET A 301 -9.63 -95.46 115.31
CA MET A 301 -8.78 -96.40 114.59
C MET A 301 -7.60 -96.89 115.44
N GLU A 302 -7.03 -96.05 116.29
CA GLU A 302 -6.00 -96.37 117.29
C GLU A 302 -6.61 -97.23 118.40
N VAL A 303 -7.81 -96.96 118.90
CA VAL A 303 -8.52 -97.84 119.85
C VAL A 303 -8.83 -99.19 119.21
N CYS A 304 -9.22 -99.22 117.94
CA CYS A 304 -9.50 -100.46 117.21
C CYS A 304 -8.22 -101.26 116.94
N ASN A 305 -7.11 -100.60 116.58
CA ASN A 305 -5.81 -101.25 116.35
C ASN A 305 -5.10 -101.62 117.67
N HIS A 306 -5.32 -100.85 118.73
CA HIS A 306 -4.92 -101.14 120.10
C HIS A 306 -5.72 -102.30 120.68
N GLN A 307 -7.02 -102.43 120.42
CA GLN A 307 -7.79 -103.63 120.77
C GLN A 307 -7.31 -104.87 120.00
N ILE A 308 -6.87 -104.72 118.75
CA ILE A 308 -6.32 -105.82 117.94
C ILE A 308 -4.90 -106.21 118.38
N SER A 309 -4.06 -105.23 118.75
CA SER A 309 -2.67 -105.46 119.16
C SER A 309 -2.49 -105.75 120.65
N GLU A 310 -3.38 -105.28 121.54
CA GLU A 310 -3.47 -105.74 122.94
C GLU A 310 -3.92 -107.20 122.97
N LEU A 311 -4.74 -107.66 122.01
CA LEU A 311 -5.06 -109.08 121.86
C LEU A 311 -3.83 -109.97 121.56
N GLU A 312 -2.75 -109.42 120.98
CA GLU A 312 -1.53 -110.16 120.61
C GLU A 312 -0.28 -109.80 121.45
N SER A 313 -0.26 -108.65 122.13
CA SER A 313 0.89 -108.13 122.89
C SER A 313 0.64 -108.00 124.41
N HIS A 314 -0.61 -108.13 124.90
CA HIS A 314 -0.86 -108.66 126.27
C HIS A 314 -0.19 -110.02 126.49
N LEU A 315 0.21 -110.67 125.40
CA LEU A 315 0.93 -111.94 125.43
C LEU A 315 2.47 -111.82 125.37
N GLY A 316 3.11 -110.64 125.25
CA GLY A 316 4.58 -110.62 125.15
C GLY A 316 5.36 -109.32 125.42
N ALA A 317 4.99 -108.17 124.88
CA ALA A 317 5.89 -106.98 124.85
C ALA A 317 5.63 -105.94 125.95
N PHE A 318 4.84 -106.31 126.98
CA PHE A 318 4.76 -105.62 128.28
C PHE A 318 6.12 -105.59 129.01
N ARG A 319 7.12 -106.33 128.51
CA ARG A 319 8.41 -106.53 129.17
C ARG A 319 9.51 -105.53 128.76
N ASP A 320 9.54 -105.05 127.51
CA ASP A 320 10.74 -104.37 126.97
C ASP A 320 10.56 -102.87 126.59
N MET A 321 9.32 -102.37 126.45
CA MET A 321 9.06 -100.99 125.99
C MET A 321 9.24 -99.91 127.07
N ARG A 322 9.27 -100.31 128.35
CA ARG A 322 9.56 -99.44 129.50
C ARG A 322 10.87 -98.66 129.33
N ASP A 323 11.86 -99.24 128.65
CA ASP A 323 13.25 -98.80 128.78
C ASP A 323 13.73 -97.83 127.69
N LYS A 324 12.99 -97.58 126.59
CA LYS A 324 13.46 -96.72 125.47
C LYS A 324 12.64 -95.44 125.18
N ALA A 325 11.48 -95.24 125.81
CA ALA A 325 10.62 -94.08 125.53
C ALA A 325 11.01 -92.79 126.30
N VAL A 326 11.93 -92.88 127.27
CA VAL A 326 12.34 -91.75 128.13
C VAL A 326 13.22 -90.73 127.39
N GLU A 327 13.78 -91.06 126.21
CA GLU A 327 14.80 -90.23 125.55
C GLU A 327 14.32 -89.32 124.38
N ALA A 328 13.11 -89.48 123.81
CA ALA A 328 12.74 -88.85 122.52
C ALA A 328 11.82 -87.60 122.57
N VAL A 329 11.38 -87.17 123.74
CA VAL A 329 10.37 -86.08 123.90
C VAL A 329 10.90 -84.64 123.65
N PRO A 330 12.16 -84.27 123.92
CA PRO A 330 12.60 -82.86 123.84
C PRO A 330 12.70 -82.25 122.42
N GLU A 331 12.96 -83.04 121.37
CA GLU A 331 13.20 -82.48 120.02
C GLU A 331 11.94 -81.93 119.33
N ILE A 332 10.75 -82.45 119.66
CA ILE A 332 9.49 -82.12 118.96
C ILE A 332 8.96 -80.72 119.36
N GLN A 333 9.27 -80.23 120.56
CA GLN A 333 8.77 -78.93 121.02
C GLN A 333 9.39 -77.73 120.28
N ASN A 334 10.65 -77.82 119.83
CA ASN A 334 11.39 -76.65 119.30
C ASN A 334 10.98 -76.25 117.87
N GLN A 335 10.51 -77.19 117.04
CA GLN A 335 10.18 -76.92 115.63
C GLN A 335 8.80 -76.27 115.44
N ILE A 336 7.88 -76.44 116.38
CA ILE A 336 6.50 -75.96 116.28
C ILE A 336 6.40 -74.44 116.52
N GLU A 337 7.27 -73.86 117.35
CA GLU A 337 7.24 -72.41 117.65
C GLU A 337 7.66 -71.52 116.47
N ASN A 338 8.63 -71.96 115.66
CA ASN A 338 9.16 -71.16 114.56
C ASN A 338 8.19 -71.00 113.38
N VAL A 339 7.34 -71.99 113.13
CA VAL A 339 6.36 -71.97 112.02
C VAL A 339 5.22 -70.99 112.29
N VAL A 340 4.75 -70.91 113.53
CA VAL A 340 3.64 -70.04 113.94
C VAL A 340 4.00 -68.56 113.78
N SER A 341 5.27 -68.19 114.05
CA SER A 341 5.75 -66.81 113.95
C SER A 341 5.81 -66.25 112.52
N SER A 342 6.26 -67.04 111.54
CA SER A 342 6.36 -66.58 110.13
C SER A 342 5.01 -66.36 109.45
N ILE A 343 4.00 -67.15 109.81
CA ILE A 343 2.66 -67.04 109.23
C ILE A 343 1.98 -65.74 109.66
N SER A 344 2.05 -65.40 110.95
CA SER A 344 1.47 -64.14 111.46
C SER A 344 2.06 -62.90 110.77
N LYS A 345 3.38 -62.87 110.55
CA LYS A 345 4.05 -61.71 109.94
C LYS A 345 3.72 -61.51 108.46
N SER A 346 3.44 -62.58 107.73
CA SER A 346 3.09 -62.52 106.31
C SER A 346 1.65 -62.03 106.10
N VAL A 347 0.73 -62.43 106.98
CA VAL A 347 -0.67 -61.98 106.94
C VAL A 347 -0.79 -60.49 107.26
N GLU A 348 0.01 -59.98 108.20
CA GLU A 348 0.02 -58.56 108.56
C GLU A 348 0.52 -57.66 107.41
N THR A 349 1.53 -58.12 106.66
CA THR A 349 2.11 -57.36 105.52
C THR A 349 1.18 -57.31 104.30
N ALA A 350 0.37 -58.36 104.07
CA ALA A 350 -0.59 -58.37 102.97
C ALA A 350 -1.77 -57.40 103.21
N ASN A 351 -2.23 -57.29 104.46
CA ASN A 351 -3.35 -56.40 104.81
C ASN A 351 -3.01 -54.91 104.64
N THR A 352 -1.79 -54.49 104.98
CA THR A 352 -1.35 -53.10 104.75
C THR A 352 -1.27 -52.76 103.26
N HIS A 353 -0.76 -53.66 102.43
CA HIS A 353 -0.62 -53.38 101.00
C HIS A 353 -1.97 -53.24 100.27
N TYR A 354 -2.99 -54.01 100.67
CA TYR A 354 -4.34 -53.87 100.11
C TYR A 354 -5.03 -52.57 100.50
N ALA A 355 -4.83 -52.08 101.73
CA ALA A 355 -5.35 -50.79 102.16
C ALA A 355 -4.73 -49.63 101.35
N ASP A 356 -3.41 -49.69 101.10
CA ASP A 356 -2.70 -48.68 100.32
C ASP A 356 -3.17 -48.64 98.85
N MET A 357 -3.39 -49.82 98.23
CA MET A 357 -3.89 -49.92 96.86
C MET A 357 -5.29 -49.33 96.66
N LEU A 358 -6.20 -49.57 97.61
CA LEU A 358 -7.56 -49.01 97.55
C LEU A 358 -7.55 -47.48 97.65
N THR A 359 -6.69 -46.95 98.52
CA THR A 359 -6.56 -45.51 98.71
C THR A 359 -5.99 -44.82 97.46
N GLU A 360 -5.01 -45.42 96.79
CA GLU A 360 -4.41 -44.84 95.60
C GLU A 360 -5.33 -44.92 94.37
N ALA A 361 -6.13 -45.97 94.25
CA ALA A 361 -7.15 -46.09 93.20
C ALA A 361 -8.25 -45.03 93.32
N GLU A 362 -8.72 -44.76 94.54
CA GLU A 362 -9.71 -43.70 94.82
C GLU A 362 -9.16 -42.31 94.43
N LYS A 363 -7.90 -42.06 94.74
CA LYS A 363 -7.20 -40.81 94.40
C LYS A 363 -7.04 -40.62 92.89
N GLY A 364 -6.71 -41.69 92.16
CA GLY A 364 -6.60 -41.69 90.70
C GLY A 364 -7.93 -41.37 90.00
N ILE A 365 -9.03 -41.94 90.48
CA ILE A 365 -10.38 -41.71 89.92
C ILE A 365 -10.79 -40.24 90.10
N ASN A 366 -10.59 -39.68 91.29
CA ASN A 366 -10.95 -38.28 91.57
C ASN A 366 -10.15 -37.29 90.68
N ASN A 367 -8.86 -37.54 90.48
CA ASN A 367 -8.01 -36.69 89.66
C ASN A 367 -8.39 -36.71 88.16
N VAL A 368 -8.78 -37.88 87.63
CA VAL A 368 -9.29 -38.01 86.25
C VAL A 368 -10.63 -37.30 86.09
N SER A 369 -11.52 -37.42 87.07
CA SER A 369 -12.81 -36.72 87.08
C SER A 369 -12.64 -35.20 87.06
N GLU A 370 -11.75 -34.68 87.91
CA GLU A 370 -11.47 -33.23 87.98
C GLU A 370 -10.91 -32.71 86.64
N LYS A 371 -9.95 -33.42 86.05
CA LYS A 371 -9.35 -33.02 84.75
C LYS A 371 -10.32 -33.09 83.58
N LEU A 372 -11.28 -34.02 83.59
CA LEU A 372 -12.32 -34.11 82.57
C LEU A 372 -13.30 -32.92 82.63
N ILE A 373 -13.69 -32.51 83.84
CA ILE A 373 -14.56 -31.34 84.04
C ILE A 373 -13.86 -30.07 83.54
N GLU A 374 -12.60 -29.86 83.93
CA GLU A 374 -11.80 -28.70 83.54
C GLU A 374 -11.60 -28.62 82.01
N SER A 375 -11.37 -29.77 81.35
CA SER A 375 -11.24 -29.84 79.90
C SER A 375 -12.56 -29.55 79.18
N SER A 376 -13.69 -30.04 79.68
CA SER A 376 -15.01 -29.78 79.10
C SER A 376 -15.37 -28.30 79.17
N GLU A 377 -15.09 -27.64 80.30
CA GLU A 377 -15.37 -26.22 80.49
C GLU A 377 -14.51 -25.34 79.56
N THR A 378 -13.26 -25.73 79.35
CA THR A 378 -12.35 -25.04 78.42
C THR A 378 -12.81 -25.16 76.97
N ILE A 379 -13.21 -26.37 76.53
CA ILE A 379 -13.75 -26.61 75.18
C ILE A 379 -15.03 -25.78 74.97
N GLY A 380 -15.93 -25.75 75.96
CA GLY A 380 -17.16 -24.96 75.89
C GLY A 380 -16.88 -23.47 75.65
N LYS A 381 -15.95 -22.87 76.42
CA LYS A 381 -15.53 -21.47 76.23
C LYS A 381 -14.91 -21.21 74.85
N SER A 382 -14.06 -22.10 74.35
CA SER A 382 -13.43 -21.92 73.03
C SER A 382 -14.43 -22.00 71.88
N ILE A 383 -15.43 -22.89 71.97
CA ILE A 383 -16.50 -23.00 70.97
C ILE A 383 -17.37 -21.74 70.96
N ASP A 384 -17.72 -21.21 72.14
CA ASP A 384 -18.55 -20.00 72.27
C ASP A 384 -17.85 -18.77 71.67
N LEU A 385 -16.54 -18.64 71.91
CA LEU A 385 -15.71 -17.58 71.35
C LEU A 385 -15.62 -17.68 69.83
N ALA A 386 -15.41 -18.89 69.29
CA ALA A 386 -15.37 -19.14 67.86
C ALA A 386 -16.72 -18.87 67.17
N ALA A 387 -17.84 -19.22 67.80
CA ALA A 387 -19.19 -18.94 67.29
C ALA A 387 -19.47 -17.43 67.22
N THR A 388 -19.04 -16.69 68.25
CA THR A 388 -19.16 -15.23 68.30
C THR A 388 -18.31 -14.57 67.21
N GLU A 389 -17.04 -14.98 67.08
CA GLU A 389 -16.12 -14.43 66.07
C GLU A 389 -16.55 -14.74 64.64
N PHE A 390 -17.11 -15.94 64.40
CA PHE A 390 -17.68 -16.30 63.11
C PHE A 390 -18.90 -15.45 62.75
N THR A 391 -19.79 -15.20 63.73
CA THR A 391 -20.99 -14.37 63.55
C THR A 391 -20.60 -12.92 63.22
N ASP A 392 -19.64 -12.35 63.95
CA ASP A 392 -19.14 -10.99 63.70
C ASP A 392 -18.47 -10.88 62.32
N ASN A 393 -17.63 -11.85 61.95
CA ASN A 393 -17.00 -11.86 60.63
C ASN A 393 -18.02 -12.02 59.50
N ALA A 394 -19.05 -12.84 59.69
CA ALA A 394 -20.14 -12.98 58.72
C ALA A 394 -20.92 -11.67 58.58
N ALA A 395 -21.25 -11.00 59.69
CA ALA A 395 -21.93 -9.70 59.68
C ALA A 395 -21.09 -8.63 58.97
N ARG A 396 -19.79 -8.55 59.28
CA ARG A 396 -18.87 -7.57 58.66
C ARG A 396 -18.66 -7.82 57.16
N THR A 397 -18.62 -9.08 56.76
CA THR A 397 -18.55 -9.47 55.33
C THR A 397 -19.83 -9.07 54.60
N ASN A 398 -20.99 -9.29 55.21
CA ASN A 398 -22.27 -8.90 54.64
C ASN A 398 -22.40 -7.37 54.47
N GLU A 399 -21.97 -6.61 55.47
CA GLU A 399 -21.93 -5.14 55.40
C GLU A 399 -20.97 -4.64 54.31
N SER A 400 -19.82 -5.30 54.15
CA SER A 400 -18.86 -4.99 53.08
C SER A 400 -19.44 -5.29 51.70
N LEU A 401 -20.08 -6.45 51.52
CA LEU A 401 -20.75 -6.82 50.27
C LEU A 401 -21.88 -5.85 49.92
N LYS A 402 -22.68 -5.45 50.92
CA LYS A 402 -23.73 -4.44 50.74
C LYS A 402 -23.15 -3.11 50.30
N THR A 403 -22.07 -2.64 50.96
CA THR A 403 -21.38 -1.40 50.58
C THR A 403 -20.83 -1.46 49.16
N SER A 404 -20.22 -2.58 48.76
CA SER A 404 -19.77 -2.78 47.38
C SER A 404 -20.93 -2.79 46.37
N SER A 405 -22.07 -3.37 46.74
CA SER A 405 -23.28 -3.41 45.91
C SER A 405 -23.88 -2.01 45.73
N ASP A 406 -23.99 -1.24 46.81
CA ASP A 406 -24.46 0.15 46.80
C ASP A 406 -23.52 1.02 45.94
N TYR A 407 -22.20 0.84 46.09
CA TYR A 407 -21.20 1.54 45.27
C TYR A 407 -21.30 1.19 43.79
N LEU A 408 -21.50 -0.09 43.44
CA LEU A 408 -21.71 -0.51 42.05
C LEU A 408 -22.98 0.09 41.48
N GLN A 409 -24.06 0.18 42.25
CA GLN A 409 -25.30 0.80 41.83
C GLN A 409 -25.13 2.30 41.55
N ASP A 410 -24.45 3.03 42.46
CA ASP A 410 -24.13 4.45 42.26
C ASP A 410 -23.24 4.67 41.04
N GLN A 411 -22.17 3.87 40.88
CA GLN A 411 -21.30 3.95 39.70
C GLN A 411 -22.04 3.66 38.41
N THR A 412 -23.00 2.73 38.42
CA THR A 412 -23.82 2.43 37.25
C THR A 412 -24.70 3.64 36.86
N GLY A 413 -25.23 4.38 37.84
CA GLY A 413 -25.92 5.65 37.59
C GLY A 413 -25.01 6.73 37.01
N ILE A 414 -23.78 6.86 37.52
CA ILE A 414 -22.79 7.81 37.01
C ILE A 414 -22.37 7.46 35.57
N ILE A 415 -22.16 6.18 35.26
CA ILE A 415 -21.84 5.72 33.90
C ILE A 415 -22.98 6.08 32.93
N LYS A 416 -24.24 5.92 33.34
CA LYS A 416 -25.39 6.35 32.54
C LYS A 416 -25.33 7.85 32.23
N GLN A 417 -25.09 8.68 33.25
CA GLN A 417 -24.96 10.12 33.10
C GLN A 417 -23.84 10.48 32.13
N HIS A 418 -22.66 9.89 32.26
CA HIS A 418 -21.54 10.13 31.36
C HIS A 418 -21.81 9.70 29.92
N LEU A 419 -22.54 8.59 29.72
CA LEU A 419 -22.95 8.15 28.38
C LEU A 419 -23.95 9.12 27.75
N GLU A 420 -24.94 9.60 28.52
CA GLU A 420 -25.88 10.62 28.06
C GLU A 420 -25.16 11.93 27.70
N ASP A 421 -24.27 12.40 28.57
CA ASP A 421 -23.47 13.62 28.33
C ASP A 421 -22.58 13.46 27.09
N ALA A 422 -21.88 12.34 26.94
CA ALA A 422 -21.01 12.09 25.79
C ALA A 422 -21.80 12.05 24.46
N VAL A 423 -22.99 11.43 24.45
CA VAL A 423 -23.86 11.41 23.26
C VAL A 423 -24.37 12.82 22.93
N SER A 424 -24.74 13.60 23.95
CA SER A 424 -25.15 15.00 23.82
C SER A 424 -24.04 15.88 23.24
N ASP A 425 -22.82 15.76 23.78
CA ASP A 425 -21.65 16.51 23.31
C ASP A 425 -21.25 16.14 21.88
N LEU A 426 -21.34 14.86 21.52
CA LEU A 426 -21.08 14.39 20.16
C LEU A 426 -22.10 14.98 19.18
N ASN A 427 -23.38 15.03 19.56
CA ASN A 427 -24.43 15.65 18.75
C ASN A 427 -24.19 17.16 18.57
N ASN A 428 -23.86 17.87 19.65
CA ASN A 428 -23.53 19.31 19.60
C ASN A 428 -22.30 19.59 18.73
N THR A 429 -21.24 18.80 18.87
CA THR A 429 -20.00 18.93 18.08
C THR A 429 -20.27 18.70 16.60
N MET A 430 -21.03 17.65 16.28
CA MET A 430 -21.37 17.32 14.90
C MET A 430 -22.27 18.38 14.27
N ARG A 431 -23.20 18.96 15.05
CA ARG A 431 -24.01 20.11 14.63
C ARG A 431 -23.14 21.31 14.27
N GLY A 432 -22.16 21.63 15.12
CA GLY A 432 -21.19 22.70 14.85
C GLY A 432 -20.33 22.42 13.61
N MET A 433 -19.90 21.18 13.40
CA MET A 433 -19.12 20.79 12.21
C MET A 433 -19.95 20.90 10.92
N ILE A 434 -21.22 20.48 10.95
CA ILE A 434 -22.15 20.64 9.82
C ILE A 434 -22.35 22.12 9.50
N GLU A 435 -22.59 22.95 10.51
CA GLU A 435 -22.81 24.39 10.32
C GLU A 435 -21.56 25.10 9.75
N MET A 436 -20.37 24.73 10.22
CA MET A 436 -19.11 25.18 9.61
C MET A 436 -18.97 24.71 8.17
N LEU A 437 -19.22 23.43 7.87
CA LEU A 437 -19.12 22.91 6.51
C LEU A 437 -20.08 23.61 5.54
N VAL A 438 -21.31 23.92 5.97
CA VAL A 438 -22.26 24.71 5.18
C VAL A 438 -21.70 26.11 4.90
N THR A 439 -21.13 26.74 5.93
CA THR A 439 -20.56 28.09 5.83
C THR A 439 -19.36 28.09 4.89
N ASP A 440 -18.44 27.14 5.03
CA ASP A 440 -17.25 26.99 4.20
C ASP A 440 -17.61 26.68 2.75
N ALA A 441 -18.60 25.80 2.51
CA ALA A 441 -19.09 25.50 1.16
C ALA A 441 -19.67 26.76 0.50
N LYS A 442 -20.42 27.56 1.24
CA LYS A 442 -20.97 28.83 0.75
C LYS A 442 -19.86 29.84 0.44
N GLN A 443 -18.88 29.98 1.32
CA GLN A 443 -17.74 30.87 1.11
C GLN A 443 -16.88 30.43 -0.07
N MET A 444 -16.69 29.13 -0.26
CA MET A 444 -15.99 28.57 -1.42
C MET A 444 -16.75 28.85 -2.70
N SER A 445 -18.08 28.67 -2.73
CA SER A 445 -18.93 29.02 -3.87
C SER A 445 -18.80 30.50 -4.23
N GLU A 446 -18.88 31.39 -3.24
CA GLU A 446 -18.73 32.84 -3.42
C GLU A 446 -17.34 33.21 -3.95
N THR A 447 -16.29 32.57 -3.42
CA THR A 447 -14.91 32.73 -3.88
C THR A 447 -14.75 32.25 -5.32
N MET A 448 -15.34 31.12 -5.69
CA MET A 448 -15.24 30.56 -7.04
C MET A 448 -16.00 31.39 -8.06
N THR A 449 -17.18 31.91 -7.69
CA THR A 449 -17.94 32.87 -8.50
C THR A 449 -17.12 34.15 -8.71
N THR A 450 -16.49 34.68 -7.67
CA THR A 450 -15.64 35.87 -7.76
C THR A 450 -14.41 35.63 -8.63
N ALA A 451 -13.72 34.49 -8.45
CA ALA A 451 -12.57 34.10 -9.24
C ALA A 451 -12.94 33.96 -10.73
N ASN A 452 -14.11 33.39 -11.03
CA ASN A 452 -14.59 33.27 -12.40
C ASN A 452 -14.93 34.65 -13.00
N GLN A 453 -15.60 35.53 -12.25
CA GLN A 453 -15.85 36.90 -12.70
C GLN A 453 -14.56 37.65 -13.02
N ASN A 454 -13.53 37.49 -12.19
CA ASN A 454 -12.21 38.07 -12.43
C ASN A 454 -11.56 37.49 -13.69
N LEU A 455 -11.59 36.15 -13.86
CA LEU A 455 -11.08 35.49 -15.06
C LEU A 455 -11.77 35.97 -16.34
N VAL A 456 -13.10 36.09 -16.34
CA VAL A 456 -13.86 36.62 -17.47
C VAL A 456 -13.47 38.06 -17.76
N THR A 457 -13.35 38.89 -16.72
CA THR A 457 -12.95 40.29 -16.85
C THR A 457 -11.56 40.42 -17.44
N ASP A 458 -10.59 39.66 -16.95
CA ASP A 458 -9.21 39.71 -17.43
C ASP A 458 -9.05 39.09 -18.81
N THR A 459 -9.79 38.02 -19.12
CA THR A 459 -9.84 37.44 -20.47
C THR A 459 -10.41 38.45 -21.46
N ASN A 460 -11.46 39.20 -21.09
CA ASN A 460 -12.00 40.28 -21.90
C ASN A 460 -10.97 41.40 -22.11
N LYS A 461 -10.25 41.83 -21.08
CA LYS A 461 -9.16 42.83 -21.23
C LYS A 461 -8.08 42.36 -22.19
N VAL A 462 -7.66 41.09 -22.09
CA VAL A 462 -6.66 40.51 -23.01
C VAL A 462 -7.20 40.46 -24.42
N SER A 463 -8.44 40.02 -24.61
CA SER A 463 -9.10 39.97 -25.92
C SER A 463 -9.19 41.37 -26.55
N ASP A 464 -9.58 42.38 -25.77
CA ASP A 464 -9.62 43.78 -26.20
C ASP A 464 -8.23 44.28 -26.60
N ALA A 465 -7.19 43.95 -25.81
CA ALA A 465 -5.81 44.31 -26.13
C ALA A 465 -5.33 43.64 -27.43
N ILE A 466 -5.69 42.38 -27.69
CA ILE A 466 -5.37 41.66 -28.92
C ILE A 466 -6.08 42.29 -30.11
N VAL A 467 -7.39 42.56 -30.03
CA VAL A 467 -8.15 43.19 -31.12
C VAL A 467 -7.62 44.58 -31.43
N ASN A 468 -7.31 45.39 -30.41
CA ASN A 468 -6.71 46.71 -30.58
C ASN A 468 -5.31 46.63 -31.19
N SER A 469 -4.49 45.66 -30.78
CA SER A 469 -3.15 45.45 -31.32
C SER A 469 -3.19 44.95 -32.78
N ALA A 470 -4.11 44.04 -33.09
CA ALA A 470 -4.37 43.57 -34.45
C ALA A 470 -4.85 44.71 -35.35
N GLY A 471 -5.73 45.59 -34.87
CA GLY A 471 -6.16 46.79 -35.60
C GLY A 471 -5.02 47.77 -35.86
N LYS A 472 -4.14 48.01 -34.87
CA LYS A 472 -2.93 48.84 -35.07
C LYS A 472 -1.93 48.21 -36.03
N LEU A 473 -1.74 46.90 -35.96
CA LEU A 473 -0.86 46.15 -36.88
C LEU A 473 -1.40 46.21 -38.31
N GLN A 474 -2.71 46.00 -38.48
CA GLN A 474 -3.41 46.11 -39.75
C GLN A 474 -3.24 47.51 -40.35
N GLN A 475 -3.42 48.57 -39.55
CA GLN A 475 -3.22 49.94 -40.02
C GLN A 475 -1.78 50.19 -40.45
N ARG A 476 -0.79 49.77 -39.66
CA ARG A 476 0.63 49.86 -40.04
C ARG A 476 0.96 49.06 -41.31
N LEU A 477 0.43 47.85 -41.45
CA LEU A 477 0.64 47.03 -42.65
C LEU A 477 0.02 47.70 -43.88
N SER A 478 -1.18 48.28 -43.74
CA SER A 478 -1.81 49.07 -44.80
C SER A 478 -0.93 50.24 -45.23
N ASP A 479 -0.43 51.02 -44.26
CA ASP A 479 0.40 52.19 -44.53
C ASP A 479 1.73 51.79 -45.18
N VAL A 480 2.39 50.74 -44.68
CA VAL A 480 3.65 50.23 -45.25
C VAL A 480 3.46 49.66 -46.65
N ILE A 481 2.35 48.96 -46.91
CA ILE A 481 2.05 48.42 -48.25
C ILE A 481 1.78 49.57 -49.23
N ASP A 482 1.02 50.58 -48.83
CA ASP A 482 0.76 51.76 -49.67
C ASP A 482 2.04 52.55 -49.96
N GLU A 483 2.88 52.76 -48.94
CA GLU A 483 4.17 53.44 -49.09
C GLU A 483 5.12 52.64 -49.99
N ALA A 484 5.26 51.32 -49.76
CA ALA A 484 6.10 50.45 -50.56
C ALA A 484 5.65 50.39 -52.02
N SER A 485 4.33 50.28 -52.28
CA SER A 485 3.78 50.28 -53.63
C SER A 485 4.06 51.60 -54.34
N THR A 486 3.85 52.73 -53.64
CA THR A 486 4.12 54.07 -54.18
C THR A 486 5.60 54.28 -54.45
N GLN A 487 6.49 53.89 -53.53
CA GLN A 487 7.93 53.97 -53.71
C GLN A 487 8.41 53.08 -54.86
N GLN A 488 7.87 51.87 -54.99
CA GLN A 488 8.21 50.94 -56.06
C GLN A 488 7.79 51.48 -57.43
N ILE A 489 6.59 52.04 -57.56
CA ILE A 489 6.13 52.70 -58.80
C ILE A 489 7.03 53.90 -59.14
N ASN A 490 7.35 54.76 -58.16
CA ASN A 490 8.21 55.92 -58.38
C ASN A 490 9.65 55.51 -58.72
N GLN A 491 10.17 54.44 -58.12
CA GLN A 491 11.49 53.91 -58.44
C GLN A 491 11.50 53.31 -59.85
N ALA A 492 10.49 52.50 -60.20
CA ALA A 492 10.33 51.95 -61.54
C ALA A 492 10.27 53.06 -62.58
N ARG A 493 9.46 54.11 -62.34
CA ARG A 493 9.36 55.26 -63.24
C ARG A 493 10.69 55.98 -63.42
N ARG A 494 11.43 56.23 -62.34
CA ARG A 494 12.79 56.82 -62.41
C ARG A 494 13.76 55.92 -63.18
N THR A 495 13.69 54.60 -63.00
CA THR A 495 14.51 53.65 -63.75
C THR A 495 14.16 53.66 -65.24
N PHE A 496 12.87 53.75 -65.60
CA PHE A 496 12.43 53.89 -66.98
C PHE A 496 12.87 55.23 -67.59
N GLU A 497 12.68 56.35 -66.89
CA GLU A 497 13.14 57.68 -67.33
C GLU A 497 14.67 57.69 -67.56
N ALA A 498 15.45 57.12 -66.63
CA ALA A 498 16.90 57.00 -66.78
C ALA A 498 17.32 56.05 -67.92
N MET A 499 16.57 54.98 -68.15
CA MET A 499 16.79 54.06 -69.27
C MET A 499 16.47 54.73 -70.60
N GLU A 500 15.38 55.49 -70.69
CA GLU A 500 15.00 56.27 -71.86
C GLU A 500 16.04 57.35 -72.16
N GLU A 501 16.51 58.08 -71.15
CA GLU A 501 17.59 59.06 -71.27
C GLU A 501 18.90 58.40 -71.73
N SER A 502 19.26 57.25 -71.17
CA SER A 502 20.44 56.50 -71.59
C SER A 502 20.32 56.01 -73.04
N ILE A 503 19.15 55.52 -73.45
CA ILE A 503 18.88 55.13 -74.85
C ILE A 503 18.97 56.36 -75.76
N ARG A 504 18.37 57.49 -75.37
CA ARG A 504 18.38 58.73 -76.13
C ARG A 504 19.79 59.29 -76.31
N ASN A 505 20.61 59.26 -75.26
CA ASN A 505 22.02 59.64 -75.32
C ASN A 505 22.82 58.67 -76.20
N GLN A 506 22.58 57.35 -76.09
CA GLN A 506 23.25 56.36 -76.93
C GLN A 506 22.89 56.55 -78.41
N VAL A 507 21.62 56.79 -78.72
CA VAL A 507 21.13 57.08 -80.09
C VAL A 507 21.65 58.43 -80.58
N GLY A 508 21.74 59.44 -79.70
CA GLY A 508 22.34 60.75 -80.01
C GLY A 508 23.83 60.65 -80.36
N LEU A 509 24.60 59.93 -79.55
CA LEU A 509 26.01 59.61 -79.83
C LEU A 509 26.16 58.80 -81.12
N THR A 510 25.22 57.88 -81.40
CA THR A 510 25.19 57.14 -82.68
C THR A 510 24.89 58.09 -83.84
N GLY A 511 23.96 59.04 -83.66
CA GLY A 511 23.63 60.07 -84.66
C GLY A 511 24.80 61.01 -84.96
N GLU A 512 25.50 61.49 -83.93
CA GLU A 512 26.75 62.27 -84.08
C GLU A 512 27.86 61.46 -84.74
N ALA A 513 28.01 60.18 -84.37
CA ALA A 513 28.99 59.30 -85.01
C ALA A 513 28.66 59.10 -86.49
N VAL A 514 27.39 58.88 -86.84
CA VAL A 514 26.92 58.74 -88.22
C VAL A 514 27.08 60.05 -89.01
N ASP A 515 26.77 61.21 -88.42
CA ASP A 515 26.96 62.53 -89.05
C ASP A 515 28.44 62.83 -89.30
N SER A 516 29.30 62.55 -88.31
CA SER A 516 30.75 62.67 -88.45
C SER A 516 31.30 61.74 -89.54
N GLN A 517 30.77 60.51 -89.63
CA GLN A 517 31.15 59.54 -90.66
C GLN A 517 30.64 59.95 -92.05
N LEU A 518 29.45 60.56 -92.16
CA LEU A 518 28.93 61.16 -93.38
C LEU A 518 29.77 62.36 -93.82
N LYS A 519 30.21 63.20 -92.89
CA LYS A 519 31.07 64.36 -93.16
C LYS A 519 32.46 63.95 -93.63
N LEU A 520 33.03 62.89 -93.05
CA LEU A 520 34.27 62.26 -93.54
C LEU A 520 34.10 61.68 -94.95
N ILE A 521 32.94 61.09 -95.25
CA ILE A 521 32.61 60.63 -96.60
C ILE A 521 32.49 61.81 -97.58
N ASP A 522 31.91 62.93 -97.17
CA ASP A 522 31.74 64.12 -98.00
C ASP A 522 33.10 64.80 -98.32
N GLU A 523 33.98 64.94 -97.32
CA GLU A 523 35.36 65.43 -97.53
C GLU A 523 36.16 64.50 -98.46
N SER A 524 36.02 63.19 -98.27
CA SER A 524 36.62 62.16 -99.14
C SER A 524 36.10 62.27 -100.58
N MET A 525 34.78 62.43 -100.77
CA MET A 525 34.18 62.66 -102.09
C MET A 525 34.68 63.96 -102.73
N GLN A 526 34.80 65.05 -101.97
CA GLN A 526 35.31 66.32 -102.48
C GLN A 526 36.77 66.23 -102.94
N GLN A 527 37.61 65.52 -102.18
CA GLN A 527 39.00 65.26 -102.59
C GLN A 527 39.04 64.45 -103.88
N GLU A 528 38.19 63.43 -104.01
CA GLU A 528 38.17 62.58 -105.20
C GLU A 528 37.59 63.31 -106.43
N ILE A 529 36.56 64.14 -106.26
CA ILE A 529 36.04 65.02 -107.32
C ILE A 529 37.13 65.99 -107.79
N ASN A 530 37.86 66.63 -106.87
CA ASN A 530 38.96 67.52 -107.24
C ASN A 530 40.11 66.78 -107.95
N ARG A 531 40.42 65.55 -107.53
CA ARG A 531 41.42 64.69 -108.17
C ARG A 531 41.00 64.36 -109.61
N VAL A 532 39.74 63.98 -109.80
CA VAL A 532 39.16 63.68 -111.12
C VAL A 532 39.15 64.93 -112.01
N ILE A 533 38.74 66.09 -111.50
CA ILE A 533 38.77 67.37 -112.25
C ILE A 533 40.19 67.75 -112.66
N THR A 534 41.18 67.53 -111.79
CA THR A 534 42.59 67.84 -112.06
C THR A 534 43.19 66.90 -113.11
N GLU A 535 42.89 65.60 -113.01
CA GLU A 535 43.25 64.59 -114.03
C GLU A 535 42.59 64.91 -115.38
N MET A 536 41.30 65.28 -115.38
CA MET A 536 40.58 65.71 -116.58
C MET A 536 41.18 66.98 -117.20
N GLY A 537 41.58 67.96 -116.39
CA GLY A 537 42.23 69.19 -116.84
C GLY A 537 43.61 68.96 -117.46
N ARG A 538 44.39 68.01 -116.92
CA ARG A 538 45.65 67.55 -117.51
C ARG A 538 45.43 66.88 -118.86
N ALA A 539 44.46 65.98 -118.96
CA ALA A 539 44.10 65.32 -120.21
C ALA A 539 43.62 66.32 -121.28
N LEU A 540 42.81 67.31 -120.89
CA LEU A 540 42.31 68.34 -121.81
C LEU A 540 43.45 69.19 -122.38
N THR A 541 44.40 69.62 -121.53
CA THR A 541 45.57 70.42 -121.93
C THR A 541 46.48 69.66 -122.89
N GLN A 542 46.66 68.36 -122.68
CA GLN A 542 47.46 67.50 -123.55
C GLN A 542 46.81 67.33 -124.94
N VAL A 543 45.47 67.28 -125.00
CA VAL A 543 44.71 67.19 -126.26
C VAL A 543 44.70 68.53 -127.01
N THR A 544 44.49 69.67 -126.35
CA THR A 544 44.53 70.99 -127.01
C THR A 544 45.92 71.39 -127.47
N GLY A 545 46.99 71.05 -126.74
CA GLY A 545 48.36 71.26 -127.19
C GLY A 545 48.67 70.56 -128.51
N LYS A 546 48.23 69.29 -128.64
CA LYS A 546 48.41 68.50 -129.88
C LYS A 546 47.57 69.05 -131.04
N PHE A 547 46.38 69.55 -130.76
CA PHE A 547 45.48 70.14 -131.76
C PHE A 547 46.04 71.45 -132.37
N VAL A 548 46.67 72.29 -131.55
CA VAL A 548 47.30 73.55 -132.02
C VAL A 548 48.52 73.24 -132.89
N GLU A 549 49.33 72.25 -132.51
CA GLU A 549 50.51 71.83 -133.27
C GLU A 549 50.14 71.28 -134.67
N ASP A 550 49.06 70.49 -134.75
CA ASP A 550 48.53 69.96 -136.01
C ASP A 550 47.89 71.06 -136.88
N TYR A 551 47.25 72.07 -136.28
CA TYR A 551 46.64 73.20 -137.00
C TYR A 551 47.70 74.14 -137.64
N VAL A 552 48.83 74.35 -136.97
CA VAL A 552 49.97 75.12 -137.51
C VAL A 552 50.59 74.40 -138.71
N LYS A 553 50.78 73.08 -138.64
CA LYS A 553 51.29 72.30 -139.78
C LYS A 553 50.37 72.36 -141.00
N LEU A 554 49.06 72.28 -140.79
CA LEU A 554 48.07 72.35 -141.87
C LEU A 554 48.03 73.74 -142.54
N THR A 555 48.15 74.81 -141.76
CA THR A 555 48.15 76.19 -142.30
C THR A 555 49.44 76.54 -143.04
N GLN A 556 50.58 76.00 -142.63
CA GLN A 556 51.84 76.15 -143.38
C GLN A 556 51.78 75.43 -144.73
N ALA A 557 51.25 74.20 -144.76
CA ALA A 557 51.05 73.45 -146.00
C ALA A 557 50.03 74.11 -146.95
N MET A 558 48.98 74.76 -146.42
CA MET A 558 48.03 75.54 -147.24
C MET A 558 48.64 76.83 -147.82
N ASN A 559 49.61 77.45 -147.14
CA ASN A 559 50.27 78.67 -147.62
C ASN A 559 51.29 78.38 -148.74
N GLU A 560 51.93 77.21 -148.72
CA GLU A 560 52.79 76.76 -149.84
C GLU A 560 52.00 76.53 -151.13
N ILE A 561 50.76 76.02 -151.05
CA ILE A 561 49.90 75.75 -152.22
C ILE A 561 49.32 77.05 -152.84
N VAL A 562 49.15 78.12 -152.06
CA VAL A 562 48.63 79.41 -152.56
C VAL A 562 49.71 80.23 -153.27
N ASN A 563 50.99 80.06 -152.91
CA ASN A 563 52.10 80.79 -153.54
C ASN A 563 52.59 80.20 -154.87
N GLU A 564 52.10 79.03 -155.30
CA GLU A 564 52.43 78.42 -156.60
C GLU A 564 51.51 78.82 -157.77
N ARG A 565 50.55 79.74 -157.58
CA ARG A 565 49.57 80.11 -158.63
C ARG A 565 49.46 81.61 -158.98
N VAL A 566 50.53 82.37 -158.80
CA VAL A 566 50.73 83.66 -159.49
C VAL A 566 52.18 83.70 -160.04
N ALA A 567 52.32 83.09 -161.21
CA ALA A 567 53.36 83.34 -162.21
C ALA A 567 52.66 83.52 -163.55
#